data_AF-A0A7W9KPH3-F1
#
_entry.id   AF-A0A7W9KPH3-F1
#
_cell.length_a   1.000
_cell.length_b   1.000
_cell.length_c   1.000
_cell.angle_alpha   90.00
_cell.angle_beta   90.00
_cell.angle_gamma   90.00
#
_symmetry.space_group_name_H-M   'P 1'
#
loop_
_entity.id
_entity.type
_entity.pdbx_description
1 polymer ?
#
loop_
_entity_poly.entity_id
_entity_poly.type
_entity_poly.pdbx_seq_one_letter_code
_entity_poly.pdbx_strand_id
1 'polypeptide(L)'
;MRFIQRRAGLAVALVLLFGGAGVVQAVPTQAAASTEVHGTGLLPSSFRWSSTGMVVSPKSHAAHDLVAIKDPSVVHCNGRWHVFASTVDKSGNYSMVYLNFTDWSKAGSTTCTRCRGATSTC
;
A
#
# COMPACT_ATOMS: atom_id res chain seq x y z
N MET A 1 -26.16 -34.36 26.92
CA MET A 1 -27.45 -33.71 27.20
C MET A 1 -27.94 -32.97 25.96
N ARG A 2 -29.17 -33.29 25.56
CA ARG A 2 -30.10 -32.71 24.57
C ARG A 2 -29.80 -31.32 23.98
N PHE A 3 -29.60 -31.29 22.65
CA PHE A 3 -29.95 -30.19 21.75
C PHE A 3 -31.49 -30.10 21.60
N ILE A 4 -32.08 -28.90 21.69
CA ILE A 4 -33.44 -28.46 21.25
C ILE A 4 -33.47 -26.93 21.48
N GLN A 5 -33.67 -26.05 20.48
CA GLN A 5 -34.94 -25.64 19.83
C GLN A 5 -34.60 -25.15 18.39
N ARG A 6 -35.09 -25.70 17.26
CA ARG A 6 -36.44 -25.59 16.62
C ARG A 6 -36.88 -24.13 16.46
N ARG A 7 -37.26 -23.56 15.31
CA ARG A 7 -38.05 -24.02 14.13
C ARG A 7 -37.70 -23.15 12.91
N ALA A 8 -37.41 -23.75 11.75
CA ALA A 8 -38.31 -23.87 10.58
C ALA A 8 -38.87 -22.55 10.02
N GLY A 9 -38.40 -22.20 8.82
CA GLY A 9 -38.98 -21.18 7.95
C GLY A 9 -38.40 -21.32 6.54
N LEU A 10 -38.87 -22.30 5.79
CA LEU A 10 -38.57 -22.43 4.36
C LEU A 10 -39.44 -21.41 3.62
N ALA A 11 -38.84 -20.39 2.99
CA ALA A 11 -39.53 -19.54 2.04
C ALA A 11 -38.93 -19.78 0.65
N VAL A 12 -39.58 -20.66 -0.12
CA VAL A 12 -39.36 -20.76 -1.57
C VAL A 12 -40.19 -19.65 -2.20
N ALA A 13 -39.53 -18.61 -2.70
CA ALA A 13 -40.16 -17.61 -3.56
C ALA A 13 -39.83 -17.94 -5.02
N LEU A 14 -40.77 -18.58 -5.70
CA LEU A 14 -40.81 -18.72 -7.15
C LEU A 14 -41.66 -17.57 -7.71
N VAL A 15 -41.06 -16.54 -8.32
CA VAL A 15 -41.78 -15.61 -9.21
C VAL A 15 -40.86 -15.09 -10.33
N LEU A 16 -41.13 -15.63 -11.52
CA LEU A 16 -41.27 -15.03 -12.86
C LEU A 16 -40.21 -14.03 -13.42
N LEU A 17 -39.62 -14.46 -14.54
CA LEU A 17 -38.81 -13.68 -15.48
C LEU A 17 -39.67 -12.67 -16.27
N PHE A 18 -39.41 -11.37 -16.10
CA PHE A 18 -39.64 -10.33 -17.12
C PHE A 18 -38.65 -9.17 -16.93
N GLY A 19 -37.90 -8.82 -17.99
CA GLY A 19 -37.41 -7.47 -18.30
C GLY A 19 -36.33 -6.86 -17.40
N GLY A 20 -35.11 -6.71 -17.94
CA GLY A 20 -33.94 -6.24 -17.19
C GLY A 20 -34.08 -4.88 -16.49
N ALA A 21 -33.87 -4.90 -15.17
CA ALA A 21 -33.37 -3.79 -14.38
C ALA A 21 -32.48 -4.41 -13.29
N GLY A 22 -31.18 -4.10 -13.33
CA GLY A 22 -30.16 -4.75 -12.50
C GLY A 22 -30.42 -4.56 -11.00
N VAL A 23 -30.51 -5.66 -10.26
CA VAL A 23 -30.55 -5.65 -8.79
C VAL A 23 -29.16 -5.30 -8.28
N VAL A 24 -29.00 -4.10 -7.70
CA VAL A 24 -27.80 -3.73 -6.94
C VAL A 24 -27.88 -4.41 -5.58
N GLN A 25 -27.18 -5.54 -5.41
CA GLN A 25 -27.00 -6.12 -4.08
C GLN A 25 -25.95 -5.32 -3.31
N ALA A 26 -26.36 -4.74 -2.18
CA ALA A 26 -25.43 -4.15 -1.23
C ALA A 26 -24.57 -5.26 -0.60
N VAL A 27 -23.29 -5.32 -0.97
CA VAL A 27 -22.30 -6.14 -0.27
C VAL A 27 -21.98 -5.44 1.05
N PRO A 28 -22.16 -6.08 2.23
CA PRO A 28 -21.71 -5.47 3.47
C PRO A 28 -20.18 -5.39 3.44
N THR A 29 -19.64 -4.20 3.23
CA THR A 29 -18.22 -3.92 3.43
C THR A 29 -17.96 -3.94 4.92
N GLN A 30 -17.54 -5.08 5.45
CA GLN A 30 -17.03 -5.16 6.82
C GLN A 30 -15.67 -4.46 6.82
N ALA A 31 -15.67 -3.18 7.16
CA ALA A 31 -14.47 -2.46 7.51
C ALA A 31 -13.88 -3.17 8.75
N ALA A 32 -12.84 -3.98 8.52
CA ALA A 32 -12.03 -4.51 9.60
C ALA A 32 -11.35 -3.29 10.25
N ALA A 33 -11.94 -2.79 11.32
CA ALA A 33 -11.30 -1.84 12.19
C ALA A 33 -10.07 -2.53 12.79
N SER A 34 -8.89 -2.20 12.26
CA SER A 34 -7.63 -2.55 12.87
C SER A 34 -7.51 -1.76 14.17
N THR A 35 -7.82 -2.41 15.29
CA THR A 35 -7.53 -1.87 16.61
C THR A 35 -6.02 -1.72 16.73
N GLU A 36 -5.50 -0.50 16.57
CA GLU A 36 -4.13 -0.19 16.95
C GLU A 36 -4.03 -0.31 18.48
N VAL A 37 -3.51 -1.45 18.94
CA VAL A 37 -3.06 -1.59 20.31
C VAL A 37 -1.79 -0.75 20.43
N HIS A 38 -1.94 0.48 20.91
CA HIS A 38 -0.80 1.26 21.41
C HIS A 38 -0.37 0.62 22.75
N GLY A 39 0.37 -0.48 22.63
CA GLY A 39 0.87 -1.24 23.76
C GLY A 39 1.82 -0.38 24.60
N THR A 40 1.76 -0.54 25.92
CA THR A 40 2.68 0.07 26.87
C THR A 40 4.10 -0.48 26.67
N GLY A 41 4.80 0.03 25.66
CA GLY A 41 6.25 0.29 25.65
C GLY A 41 7.24 -0.86 25.82
N LEU A 42 6.85 -2.14 25.74
CA LEU A 42 7.81 -3.24 25.76
C LEU A 42 7.94 -3.88 24.38
N LEU A 43 9.15 -3.81 23.82
CA LEU A 43 9.50 -4.55 22.61
C LEU A 43 9.47 -6.05 22.90
N PRO A 44 9.04 -6.88 21.93
CA PRO A 44 9.07 -8.32 22.10
C PRO A 44 10.52 -8.83 22.19
N SER A 45 10.73 -9.93 22.90
CA SER A 45 12.03 -10.63 22.94
C SER A 45 12.32 -11.44 21.67
N SER A 46 11.36 -11.54 20.75
CA SER A 46 11.50 -12.21 19.46
C SER A 46 10.77 -11.42 18.39
N PHE A 47 11.47 -11.11 17.29
CA PHE A 47 10.92 -10.38 16.16
C PHE A 47 10.59 -11.34 15.02
N ARG A 48 9.50 -11.04 14.30
CA ARG A 48 9.11 -11.72 13.06
C ARG A 48 8.82 -10.65 12.02
N TRP A 49 9.34 -10.83 10.82
CA TRP A 49 9.20 -9.88 9.73
C TRP A 49 8.60 -10.56 8.51
N SER A 50 7.83 -9.81 7.74
CA SER A 50 7.51 -10.14 6.36
C SER A 50 8.06 -9.02 5.48
N SER A 51 8.54 -9.36 4.30
CA SER A 51 9.08 -8.39 3.34
C SER A 51 8.17 -8.31 2.14
N THR A 52 8.06 -7.12 1.58
CA THR A 52 7.55 -6.94 0.22
C THR A 52 8.59 -7.40 -0.79
N GLY A 53 8.21 -7.40 -2.07
CA GLY A 53 9.18 -7.28 -3.16
C GLY A 53 9.83 -5.89 -3.22
N MET A 54 10.58 -5.63 -4.29
CA MET A 54 11.13 -4.31 -4.56
C MET A 54 10.02 -3.27 -4.76
N VAL A 55 10.02 -2.21 -3.96
CA VAL A 55 8.99 -1.14 -4.00
C VAL A 55 9.45 0.13 -4.70
N VAL A 56 10.76 0.36 -4.80
CA VAL A 56 11.35 1.48 -5.54
C VAL A 56 12.61 0.98 -6.26
N SER A 57 12.80 1.42 -7.51
CA SER A 57 13.97 1.08 -8.33
C SER A 57 14.63 2.37 -8.84
N PRO A 58 15.95 2.37 -9.09
CA PRO A 58 16.58 3.47 -9.81
C PRO A 58 15.95 3.62 -11.20
N LYS A 59 15.70 4.86 -11.61
CA LYS A 59 15.22 5.17 -12.96
C LYS A 59 16.23 6.03 -13.68
N SER A 60 16.87 5.44 -14.69
CA SER A 60 17.72 6.17 -15.63
C SER A 60 16.89 6.93 -16.65
N HIS A 61 17.42 8.05 -17.13
CA HIS A 61 16.89 8.82 -18.25
C HIS A 61 18.06 9.45 -19.03
N ALA A 62 17.80 10.14 -20.15
CA ALA A 62 18.87 10.65 -21.04
C ALA A 62 19.99 11.44 -20.31
N ALA A 63 19.64 12.26 -19.32
CA ALA A 63 20.63 13.02 -18.55
C ALA A 63 21.27 12.30 -17.33
N HIS A 64 20.79 11.13 -16.90
CA HIS A 64 21.34 10.42 -15.72
C HIS A 64 21.16 8.91 -15.82
N ASP A 65 22.24 8.16 -15.62
CA ASP A 65 22.24 6.70 -15.64
C ASP A 65 22.40 6.15 -14.22
N LEU A 66 21.29 5.91 -13.54
CA LEU A 66 21.24 5.50 -12.15
C LEU A 66 21.34 3.98 -12.00
N VAL A 67 22.18 3.53 -11.06
CA VAL A 67 22.37 2.11 -10.74
C VAL A 67 21.82 1.73 -9.37
N ALA A 68 21.58 2.69 -8.49
CA ALA A 68 21.05 2.43 -7.17
C ALA A 68 20.19 3.57 -6.62
N ILE A 69 19.24 3.18 -5.78
CA ILE A 69 18.58 4.05 -4.81
C ILE A 69 18.82 3.44 -3.42
N LYS A 70 19.25 4.25 -2.45
CA LYS A 70 19.75 3.77 -1.16
C LYS A 70 19.35 4.68 -0.01
N ASP A 71 19.52 4.16 1.20
CA ASP A 71 19.52 4.92 2.46
C ASP A 71 18.24 5.76 2.69
N PRO A 72 17.03 5.14 2.63
CA PRO A 72 15.79 5.89 2.75
C PRO A 72 15.62 6.46 4.17
N SER A 73 15.25 7.73 4.25
CA SER A 73 14.62 8.36 5.41
C SER A 73 13.15 8.59 5.11
N VAL A 74 12.26 8.09 5.98
CA VAL A 74 10.82 8.00 5.71
C VAL A 74 10.02 8.69 6.81
N VAL A 75 9.09 9.57 6.43
CA VAL A 75 8.13 10.21 7.34
C VAL A 75 6.72 10.04 6.78
N HIS A 76 5.74 9.72 7.63
CA HIS A 76 4.32 9.77 7.27
C HIS A 76 3.67 11.03 7.84
N CYS A 77 3.20 11.93 6.97
CA CYS A 77 2.57 13.18 7.37
C CYS A 77 1.50 13.57 6.34
N ASN A 78 0.40 14.18 6.79
CA ASN A 78 -0.70 14.64 5.93
C ASN A 78 -1.21 13.57 4.95
N GLY A 79 -1.30 12.32 5.40
CA GLY A 79 -1.82 11.19 4.61
C GLY A 79 -0.89 10.70 3.49
N ARG A 80 0.41 10.98 3.56
CA ARG A 80 1.40 10.57 2.57
C ARG A 80 2.68 10.09 3.23
N TRP A 81 3.34 9.14 2.58
CA TRP A 81 4.73 8.82 2.83
C TRP A 81 5.62 9.84 2.11
N HIS A 82 6.58 10.38 2.83
CA HIS A 82 7.64 11.25 2.33
C HIS A 82 8.95 10.49 2.46
N VAL A 83 9.59 10.19 1.32
CA VAL A 83 10.81 9.39 1.26
C VAL A 83 11.93 10.25 0.69
N PHE A 84 13.01 10.37 1.44
CA PHE A 84 14.27 10.98 1.00
C PHE A 84 15.29 9.87 0.87
N ALA A 85 16.00 9.79 -0.26
CA ALA A 85 16.94 8.72 -0.52
C ALA A 85 18.15 9.22 -1.32
N SER A 86 19.24 8.47 -1.23
CA SER A 86 20.43 8.64 -2.07
C SER A 86 20.23 7.97 -3.42
N THR A 87 20.73 8.58 -4.50
CA THR A 87 20.85 7.94 -5.82
C THR A 87 22.31 7.81 -6.20
N VAL A 88 22.68 6.73 -6.87
CA VAL A 88 24.04 6.51 -7.38
C VAL A 88 23.99 6.33 -8.89
N ASP A 89 24.84 7.04 -9.63
CA ASP A 89 25.01 6.84 -11.07
C ASP A 89 26.07 5.77 -11.40
N LYS A 90 26.19 5.38 -12.67
CA LYS A 90 27.20 4.40 -13.12
C LYS A 90 28.65 4.78 -12.81
N SER A 91 28.93 6.07 -12.66
CA SER A 91 30.25 6.58 -12.29
C SER A 91 30.49 6.59 -10.79
N GLY A 92 29.50 6.18 -9.99
CA GLY A 92 29.57 6.16 -8.53
C GLY A 92 29.27 7.51 -7.88
N ASN A 93 28.77 8.50 -8.63
CA ASN A 93 28.42 9.80 -8.06
C ASN A 93 27.11 9.70 -7.26
N TYR A 94 27.08 10.34 -6.10
CA TYR A 94 25.91 10.39 -5.23
C TYR A 94 25.10 11.67 -5.45
N SER A 95 23.78 11.55 -5.38
CA SER A 95 22.84 12.66 -5.30
C SER A 95 21.65 12.28 -4.43
N MET A 96 20.65 13.16 -4.33
CA MET A 96 19.44 12.95 -3.52
C MET A 96 18.18 13.00 -4.36
N VAL A 97 17.21 12.17 -3.97
CA VAL A 97 15.86 12.12 -4.53
C VAL A 97 14.81 12.19 -3.42
N TYR A 98 13.70 12.84 -3.74
CA TYR A 98 12.47 12.88 -2.95
C TYR A 98 11.34 12.17 -3.70
N LEU A 99 10.63 11.28 -3.00
CA LEU A 99 9.41 10.63 -3.47
C LEU A 99 8.29 10.85 -2.46
N ASN A 100 7.05 10.91 -2.93
CA ASN A 100 5.91 10.80 -2.05
C ASN A 100 4.74 10.06 -2.70
N PHE A 101 4.00 9.33 -1.88
CA PHE A 101 2.88 8.50 -2.32
C PHE A 101 1.95 8.24 -1.13
N THR A 102 0.69 7.91 -1.43
CA THR A 102 -0.33 7.62 -0.40
C THR A 102 -0.28 6.16 0.06
N ASP A 103 0.25 5.27 -0.77
CA ASP A 103 0.28 3.82 -0.52
C ASP A 103 1.55 3.20 -1.10
N TRP A 104 2.11 2.20 -0.40
CA TRP A 104 3.36 1.53 -0.80
C TRP A 104 3.27 0.83 -2.16
N SER A 105 2.09 0.39 -2.58
CA SER A 105 1.87 -0.16 -3.93
C SER A 105 2.07 0.86 -5.04
N LYS A 106 2.07 2.17 -4.73
CA LYS A 106 2.29 3.26 -5.67
C LYS A 106 3.73 3.75 -5.71
N ALA A 107 4.59 3.28 -4.80
CA ALA A 107 5.96 3.79 -4.62
C ALA A 107 6.83 3.68 -5.88
N GLY A 108 6.67 2.60 -6.66
CA GLY A 108 7.41 2.37 -7.91
C GLY A 108 6.76 2.93 -9.17
N SER A 109 5.77 3.84 -9.01
CA SER A 109 5.08 4.54 -10.10
C SER A 109 4.91 6.04 -9.86
N THR A 110 5.41 6.54 -8.72
CA THR A 110 5.23 7.93 -8.33
C THR A 110 6.28 8.82 -8.98
N THR A 111 5.94 10.09 -9.20
CA THR A 111 6.93 11.08 -9.59
C THR A 111 7.95 11.30 -8.48
N CYS A 112 9.23 11.25 -8.83
CA CYS A 112 10.33 11.57 -7.97
C CYS A 112 11.02 12.87 -8.40
N THR A 113 11.37 13.68 -7.42
CA THR A 113 12.00 15.00 -7.61
C THR A 113 13.44 14.90 -7.13
N ARG A 114 14.40 15.23 -7.99
CA ARG A 114 15.82 15.26 -7.61
C ARG A 114 16.17 16.60 -6.98
N CYS A 115 17.14 16.63 -6.06
CA CYS A 115 17.62 17.87 -5.43
C CYS A 115 18.35 18.87 -6.37
N ARG A 116 18.27 18.67 -7.69
CA ARG A 116 18.71 19.61 -8.75
C ARG A 116 17.56 20.10 -9.65
N GLY A 117 16.31 19.95 -9.23
CA GLY A 117 15.13 20.51 -9.91
C GLY A 117 14.63 19.74 -11.12
N ALA A 118 15.28 18.62 -11.49
CA ALA A 118 14.76 17.71 -12.51
C ALA A 118 13.74 16.74 -11.90
N THR A 119 12.56 16.67 -12.51
CA THR A 119 11.46 15.76 -12.14
C THR A 119 11.42 14.58 -13.09
N SER A 120 11.24 13.36 -12.58
CA SER A 120 11.10 12.13 -13.39
C SER A 120 10.15 11.16 -12.70
N THR A 121 9.55 10.21 -13.43
CA THR A 121 8.74 9.17 -12.80
C THR A 121 9.65 8.08 -12.25
N CYS A 122 9.49 7.77 -10.96
CA CYS A 122 9.97 6.58 -10.28
C CYS A 122 8.90 5.48 -10.34
#